data_AF-A0A1H3L172-F1
#
_entry.id   AF-A0A1H3L172-F1
#
_cell.length_a   1.000
_cell.length_b   1.000
_cell.length_c   1.000
_cell.angle_alpha   90.00
_cell.angle_beta   90.00
_cell.angle_gamma   90.00
#
_symmetry.space_group_name_H-M   'P 1'
#
loop_
_entity.id
_entity.type
_entity.pdbx_description
1 polymer ?
#
loop_
_entity_poly.entity_id
_entity_poly.type
_entity_poly.pdbx_seq_one_letter_code
_entity_poly.pdbx_strand_id
1 'polypeptide(L)'
;MKNKAMLGHIGELEKSGLNEVCVESFANHLLAPQFVEWDNCVLLVQDCDMSLPERFIPNHFCPDRTGYEAGFNHVHLNDYIDEHDPLLVLKFGLEIIRVWRSSLKKQFPEKEFVLVLSFDGEECVLRFYMKRHDSIPWIDIHSLEEYQEGIMVVNI
;
A
#
# COMPACT_ATOMS: atom_id res chain seq x y z
N MET A 1 0.16 6.62 -11.39
CA MET A 1 -0.14 8.07 -11.32
C MET A 1 0.44 8.62 -10.03
N LYS A 2 0.80 9.89 -9.98
CA LYS A 2 1.32 10.56 -8.79
C LYS A 2 0.73 11.97 -8.76
N ASN A 3 0.38 12.47 -7.58
CA ASN A 3 0.00 13.88 -7.45
C ASN A 3 1.24 14.78 -7.37
N LYS A 4 1.03 16.10 -7.40
CA LYS A 4 2.12 17.08 -7.34
C LYS A 4 2.96 16.98 -6.05
N ALA A 5 2.33 16.72 -4.91
CA ALA A 5 3.02 16.57 -3.63
C ALA A 5 4.01 15.39 -3.65
N MET A 6 3.57 14.22 -4.12
CA MET A 6 4.42 13.04 -4.26
C MET A 6 5.60 13.28 -5.21
N LEU A 7 5.37 13.99 -6.32
CA LEU A 7 6.45 14.37 -7.24
C LEU A 7 7.49 15.29 -6.56
N GLY A 8 7.04 16.18 -5.68
CA GLY A 8 7.91 17.03 -4.85
C GLY A 8 8.83 16.20 -3.96
N HIS A 9 8.25 15.30 -3.16
CA HIS A 9 9.02 14.45 -2.24
C HIS A 9 10.00 13.53 -2.95
N ILE A 10 9.61 12.93 -4.09
CA ILE A 10 10.54 12.13 -4.91
C ILE A 10 11.70 12.99 -5.42
N GLY A 11 11.42 14.22 -5.87
CA GLY A 11 12.46 15.14 -6.31
C GLY A 11 13.40 15.60 -5.18
N GLU A 12 12.94 15.64 -3.94
CA GLU A 12 13.77 15.89 -2.76
C GLU A 12 14.65 14.69 -2.43
N LEU A 13 14.08 13.48 -2.44
CA LEU A 13 14.81 12.22 -2.26
C LEU A 13 15.91 12.03 -3.31
N GLU A 14 15.67 12.39 -4.57
CA GLU A 14 16.69 12.31 -5.63
C GLU A 14 17.86 13.28 -5.39
N LYS A 15 17.59 14.45 -4.79
CA LYS A 15 18.62 15.46 -4.49
C LYS A 15 19.44 15.13 -3.25
N SER A 16 18.89 14.38 -2.29
CA SER A 16 19.59 14.04 -1.05
C SER A 16 20.75 13.05 -1.26
N GLY A 17 20.81 12.36 -2.41
CA GLY A 17 21.92 11.46 -2.75
C GLY A 17 22.02 10.22 -1.84
N LEU A 18 20.94 9.89 -1.13
CA LEU A 18 20.85 8.75 -0.23
C LEU A 18 20.95 7.44 -1.03
N ASN A 19 22.12 6.79 -1.01
CA ASN A 19 22.43 5.64 -1.87
C ASN A 19 22.34 4.28 -1.16
N GLU A 20 22.79 4.18 0.09
CA GLU A 20 22.75 2.93 0.87
C GLU A 20 21.62 2.97 1.89
N VAL A 21 20.91 1.85 2.02
CA VAL A 21 19.87 1.70 3.03
C VAL A 21 19.96 0.29 3.59
N CYS A 22 20.09 0.19 4.92
CA CYS A 22 20.06 -1.07 5.62
C CYS A 22 18.60 -1.37 5.97
N VAL A 23 17.99 -2.34 5.30
CA VAL A 23 16.68 -2.84 5.69
C VAL A 23 16.89 -3.76 6.89
N GLU A 24 16.33 -3.42 8.05
CA GLU A 24 16.35 -4.34 9.19
C GLU A 24 15.53 -5.61 8.90
N SER A 25 15.80 -6.70 9.63
CA SER A 25 15.15 -7.98 9.40
C SER A 25 13.62 -7.97 9.55
N PHE A 26 13.06 -6.96 10.22
CA PHE A 26 11.62 -6.83 10.47
C PHE A 26 10.81 -6.53 9.20
N ALA A 27 11.38 -5.83 8.22
CA ALA A 27 10.69 -5.54 6.96
C ALA A 27 10.72 -6.72 5.95
N ASN A 28 11.28 -7.88 6.34
CA ASN A 28 11.33 -9.06 5.46
C ASN A 28 9.95 -9.51 4.98
N HIS A 29 8.91 -9.44 5.83
CA HIS A 29 7.55 -9.80 5.43
C HIS A 29 6.94 -8.79 4.43
N LEU A 30 7.42 -7.55 4.40
CA LEU A 30 7.03 -6.55 3.39
C LEU A 30 7.75 -6.77 2.06
N LEU A 31 9.01 -7.24 2.10
CA LEU A 31 9.82 -7.57 0.92
C LEU A 31 9.58 -8.98 0.37
N ALA A 32 8.95 -9.86 1.14
CA ALA A 32 8.49 -11.18 0.73
C ALA A 32 7.03 -11.38 1.17
N PRO A 33 6.10 -10.58 0.63
CA PRO A 33 4.72 -10.58 1.09
C PRO A 33 4.03 -11.91 0.80
N GLN A 34 3.19 -12.34 1.74
CA GLN A 34 2.29 -13.45 1.55
C GLN A 34 0.86 -12.92 1.45
N PHE A 35 0.11 -13.44 0.49
CA PHE A 35 -1.28 -13.05 0.27
C PHE A 35 -2.19 -14.26 0.38
N VAL A 36 -3.36 -14.08 0.97
CA VAL A 36 -4.39 -15.10 1.09
C VAL A 36 -5.69 -14.62 0.45
N GLU A 37 -6.40 -15.52 -0.23
CA GLU A 37 -7.76 -15.24 -0.66
C GLU A 37 -8.74 -15.55 0.46
N TRP A 38 -9.63 -14.60 0.76
CA TRP A 38 -10.68 -14.74 1.75
C TRP A 38 -11.95 -14.02 1.29
N ASP A 39 -13.05 -14.76 1.14
CA ASP A 39 -14.35 -14.26 0.70
C ASP A 39 -14.28 -13.22 -0.44
N ASN A 40 -13.59 -13.59 -1.52
CA ASN A 40 -13.35 -12.75 -2.70
C ASN A 40 -12.51 -11.48 -2.44
N CYS A 41 -11.81 -11.37 -1.32
CA CYS A 41 -10.74 -10.43 -1.04
C CYS A 41 -9.38 -11.13 -1.13
N VAL A 42 -8.33 -10.35 -1.37
CA VAL A 42 -6.92 -10.72 -1.30
C VAL A 42 -6.32 -9.91 -0.17
N LEU A 43 -5.94 -10.60 0.90
CA LEU A 43 -5.45 -9.99 2.12
C LEU A 43 -3.95 -10.25 2.27
N LEU A 44 -3.22 -9.23 2.69
CA LEU A 44 -1.84 -9.35 3.16
C LEU A 44 -1.85 -10.14 4.48
N VAL A 45 -1.03 -11.18 4.55
CA VAL A 45 -0.77 -11.87 5.81
C VAL A 45 0.11 -10.97 6.68
N GLN A 46 -0.41 -10.60 7.86
CA GLN A 46 0.28 -9.78 8.84
C GLN A 46 0.65 -10.64 10.06
N ASP A 47 1.60 -10.16 10.88
CA ASP A 47 2.11 -10.88 12.06
C ASP A 47 1.10 -10.96 13.24
N CYS A 48 -0.15 -10.57 13.02
CA CYS A 48 -1.24 -10.66 13.98
C CYS A 48 -2.09 -11.94 13.76
N ASP A 49 -2.87 -12.32 14.77
CA ASP A 49 -3.78 -13.46 14.64
C ASP A 49 -4.87 -13.16 13.60
N MET A 50 -4.73 -13.78 12.43
CA MET A 50 -5.64 -13.66 11.28
C MET A 50 -6.91 -14.50 11.48
N SER A 51 -7.61 -14.32 12.60
CA SER A 51 -8.92 -14.95 12.84
C SER A 51 -10.00 -14.27 11.99
N LEU A 52 -10.04 -14.61 10.71
CA LEU A 52 -11.04 -14.10 9.77
C LEU A 52 -12.40 -14.78 9.99
N PRO A 53 -13.52 -14.03 9.92
CA PRO A 53 -14.84 -14.64 9.98
C PRO A 53 -15.09 -15.53 8.75
N GLU A 54 -16.14 -16.34 8.76
CA GLU A 54 -16.47 -17.24 7.63
C GLU A 54 -16.66 -16.47 6.30
N ARG A 55 -17.17 -15.25 6.38
CA ARG A 55 -17.40 -14.34 5.24
C ARG A 55 -17.41 -12.89 5.68
N PHE A 56 -17.22 -11.99 4.73
CA PHE A 56 -17.46 -10.56 4.87
C PHE A 56 -18.95 -10.30 5.11
N ILE A 57 -19.22 -9.49 6.13
CA ILE A 57 -20.57 -9.01 6.46
C ILE A 57 -20.52 -7.48 6.40
N PRO A 58 -21.19 -6.86 5.42
CA PRO A 58 -21.18 -5.41 5.30
C PRO A 58 -21.88 -4.76 6.50
N ASN A 59 -21.38 -3.61 6.92
CA ASN A 59 -21.98 -2.80 7.97
C ASN A 59 -21.84 -1.30 7.67
N HIS A 60 -22.34 -0.44 8.56
CA HIS A 60 -22.33 1.01 8.34
C HIS A 60 -20.93 1.63 8.24
N PHE A 61 -19.90 1.01 8.84
CA PHE A 61 -18.51 1.49 8.80
C PHE A 61 -17.73 0.90 7.62
N CYS A 62 -18.06 -0.33 7.22
CA CYS A 62 -17.41 -1.04 6.13
C CYS A 62 -18.50 -1.66 5.23
N PRO A 63 -19.03 -0.89 4.28
CA PRO A 63 -20.19 -1.29 3.50
C PRO A 63 -19.87 -2.27 2.37
N ASP A 64 -18.60 -2.37 1.96
CA ASP A 64 -18.18 -3.20 0.85
C ASP A 64 -16.79 -3.81 1.04
N ARG A 65 -16.48 -4.80 0.19
CA ARG A 65 -15.21 -5.54 0.21
C ARG A 65 -14.02 -4.69 -0.21
N THR A 66 -14.22 -3.65 -1.02
CA THR A 66 -13.14 -2.79 -1.48
C THR A 66 -12.62 -1.93 -0.32
N GLY A 67 -13.52 -1.32 0.44
CA GLY A 67 -13.19 -0.62 1.67
C GLY A 67 -12.60 -1.55 2.73
N TYR A 68 -13.14 -2.76 2.89
CA TYR A 68 -12.57 -3.76 3.79
C TYR A 68 -11.14 -4.11 3.42
N GLU A 69 -10.91 -4.53 2.17
CA GLU A 69 -9.62 -4.99 1.67
C GLU A 69 -8.58 -3.86 1.71
N ALA A 70 -8.97 -2.65 1.32
CA ALA A 70 -8.14 -1.45 1.42
C ALA A 70 -7.77 -1.12 2.88
N GLY A 71 -8.70 -1.29 3.82
CA GLY A 71 -8.42 -1.09 5.25
C GLY A 71 -7.58 -2.21 5.86
N PHE A 72 -7.80 -3.44 5.44
CA PHE A 72 -7.07 -4.61 5.93
C PHE A 72 -5.62 -4.57 5.47
N ASN A 73 -5.38 -4.23 4.20
CA ASN A 73 -4.06 -4.18 3.59
C ASN A 73 -3.33 -2.85 3.81
N HIS A 74 -3.74 -2.10 4.83
CA HIS A 74 -3.18 -0.82 5.22
C HIS A 74 -1.97 -1.03 6.14
N VAL A 75 -0.80 -0.57 5.70
CA VAL A 75 0.46 -0.75 6.42
C VAL A 75 1.15 0.60 6.58
N HIS A 76 1.31 1.05 7.82
CA HIS A 76 2.22 2.15 8.15
C HIS A 76 3.65 1.61 8.15
N LEU A 77 4.47 2.05 7.21
CA LEU A 77 5.85 1.56 7.10
C LEU A 77 6.70 1.92 8.32
N ASN A 78 6.39 3.05 8.95
CA ASN A 78 7.03 3.53 10.16
C ASN A 78 6.86 2.56 11.35
N ASP A 79 5.87 1.67 11.34
CA ASP A 79 5.69 0.63 12.38
C ASP A 79 6.70 -0.53 12.24
N TYR A 80 7.33 -0.67 11.07
CA TYR A 80 8.18 -1.81 10.72
C TYR A 80 9.62 -1.41 10.34
N ILE A 81 9.86 -0.13 10.13
CA ILE A 81 11.15 0.43 9.71
C ILE A 81 11.61 1.40 10.80
N ASP A 82 12.63 1.00 11.55
CA ASP A 82 13.29 1.86 12.54
C ASP A 82 14.28 2.82 11.84
N GLU A 83 13.74 3.70 11.01
CA GLU A 83 14.47 4.76 10.32
C GLU A 83 13.84 6.12 10.66
N HIS A 84 14.68 7.07 11.05
CA HIS A 84 14.24 8.39 11.50
C HIS A 84 14.21 9.43 10.38
N ASP A 85 14.83 9.17 9.23
CA ASP A 85 14.70 10.01 8.04
C ASP A 85 13.45 9.63 7.22
N PRO A 86 12.40 10.46 7.20
CA PRO A 86 11.18 10.16 6.46
C PRO A 86 11.38 9.94 4.96
N LEU A 87 12.39 10.58 4.36
CA LEU A 87 12.69 10.38 2.94
C LEU A 87 13.29 8.99 2.68
N LEU A 88 14.03 8.42 3.65
CA LEU A 88 14.47 7.03 3.56
C LEU A 88 13.30 6.05 3.72
N VAL A 89 12.34 6.34 4.61
CA VAL A 89 11.11 5.54 4.72
C VAL A 89 10.31 5.59 3.41
N LEU A 90 10.17 6.77 2.79
CA LEU A 90 9.57 6.91 1.47
C LEU A 90 10.32 6.09 0.41
N LYS A 91 11.66 6.12 0.42
CA LYS A 91 12.49 5.31 -0.48
C LYS A 91 12.18 3.83 -0.33
N PHE A 92 12.02 3.33 0.90
CA PHE A 92 11.59 1.96 1.14
C PHE A 92 10.18 1.68 0.62
N GLY A 93 9.22 2.57 0.84
CA GLY A 93 7.86 2.43 0.32
C GLY A 93 7.81 2.33 -1.21
N LEU A 94 8.67 3.08 -1.91
CA LEU A 94 8.81 3.01 -3.37
C LEU A 94 9.37 1.66 -3.86
N GLU A 95 10.23 0.99 -3.09
CA GLU A 95 10.71 -0.35 -3.43
C GLU A 95 9.71 -1.44 -3.04
N ILE A 96 9.12 -1.35 -1.86
CA ILE A 96 8.12 -2.32 -1.37
C ILE A 96 6.91 -2.35 -2.32
N ILE A 97 6.41 -1.19 -2.77
CA ILE A 97 5.28 -1.18 -3.71
C ILE A 97 5.62 -1.86 -5.05
N ARG A 98 6.88 -1.83 -5.50
CA ARG A 98 7.33 -2.57 -6.70
C ARG A 98 7.36 -4.07 -6.46
N VAL A 99 7.77 -4.49 -5.26
CA VAL A 99 7.75 -5.89 -4.83
C VAL A 99 6.31 -6.39 -4.75
N TRP A 100 5.42 -5.65 -4.10
CA TRP A 100 4.01 -6.00 -3.97
C TRP A 100 3.33 -6.08 -5.33
N ARG A 101 3.57 -5.09 -6.20
CA ARG A 101 3.12 -5.07 -7.59
C ARG A 101 3.47 -6.38 -8.30
N SER A 102 4.74 -6.77 -8.24
CA SER A 102 5.25 -7.98 -8.91
C SER A 102 4.67 -9.25 -8.30
N SER A 103 4.56 -9.30 -6.98
CA SER A 103 4.10 -10.46 -6.23
C SER A 103 2.61 -10.73 -6.45
N LEU A 104 1.77 -9.68 -6.38
CA LEU A 104 0.34 -9.77 -6.68
C LEU A 104 0.09 -10.21 -8.13
N LYS A 105 0.77 -9.60 -9.11
CA LYS A 105 0.64 -9.96 -10.54
C LYS A 105 1.02 -11.42 -10.79
N LYS A 106 2.04 -11.92 -10.09
CA LYS A 106 2.51 -13.29 -10.21
C LYS A 106 1.54 -14.29 -9.56
N GLN A 107 1.03 -13.98 -8.38
CA GLN A 107 0.15 -14.88 -7.64
C GLN A 107 -1.29 -14.89 -8.20
N PHE A 108 -1.77 -13.73 -8.68
CA PHE A 108 -3.14 -13.53 -9.14
C PHE A 108 -3.18 -12.86 -10.53
N PRO A 109 -2.71 -13.54 -11.59
CA PRO A 109 -2.55 -12.93 -12.91
C PRO A 109 -3.86 -12.45 -13.55
N GLU A 110 -5.00 -13.04 -13.15
CA GLU A 110 -6.34 -12.73 -13.67
C GLU A 110 -7.06 -11.62 -12.88
N LYS A 111 -6.48 -11.14 -11.78
CA LYS A 111 -7.07 -10.10 -10.92
C LYS A 111 -6.38 -8.76 -11.19
N GLU A 112 -7.17 -7.70 -11.19
CA GLU A 112 -6.67 -6.32 -11.26
C GLU A 112 -6.54 -5.75 -9.84
N PHE A 113 -5.45 -5.05 -9.55
CA PHE A 113 -5.28 -4.39 -8.26
C PHE A 113 -4.92 -2.92 -8.40
N VAL A 114 -5.28 -2.16 -7.36
CA VAL A 114 -4.83 -0.79 -7.16
C VAL A 114 -3.96 -0.77 -5.91
N LEU A 115 -2.71 -0.37 -6.07
CA LEU A 115 -1.78 -0.13 -4.97
C LEU A 115 -1.65 1.38 -4.78
N VAL A 116 -1.64 1.82 -3.52
CA VAL A 116 -1.51 3.21 -3.12
C VAL A 116 -0.34 3.32 -2.15
N LEU A 117 0.57 4.24 -2.43
CA LEU A 117 1.59 4.71 -1.50
C LEU A 117 1.24 6.16 -1.17
N SER A 118 1.05 6.47 0.11
CA SER A 118 0.92 7.84 0.59
C SER A 118 2.10 8.25 1.47
N PHE A 119 2.40 9.54 1.45
CA PHE A 119 3.48 10.13 2.24
C PHE A 119 3.17 11.59 2.54
N ASP A 120 3.09 11.96 3.81
CA ASP A 120 2.73 13.31 4.25
C ASP A 120 3.94 14.20 4.59
N GLY A 121 5.16 13.66 4.44
CA GLY A 121 6.41 14.29 4.84
C GLY A 121 7.06 13.62 6.05
N GLU A 122 6.30 12.83 6.82
CA GLU A 122 6.76 12.14 8.04
C GLU A 122 6.41 10.65 8.00
N GLU A 123 5.14 10.33 7.73
CA GLU A 123 4.64 8.96 7.69
C GLU A 123 4.46 8.46 6.27
N CYS A 124 4.81 7.19 6.06
CA CYS A 124 4.66 6.53 4.78
C CYS A 124 3.74 5.31 4.90
N VAL A 125 2.69 5.30 4.09
CA VAL A 125 1.63 4.28 4.17
C VAL A 125 1.52 3.54 2.84
N LEU A 126 1.50 2.21 2.92
CA LEU A 126 1.14 1.33 1.82
C LEU A 126 -0.27 0.79 1.98
N ARG A 127 -0.95 0.65 0.85
CA ARG A 127 -2.27 0.07 0.76
C ARG A 127 -2.46 -0.62 -0.58
N PHE A 128 -3.25 -1.67 -0.62
CA PHE A 128 -3.78 -2.17 -1.90
C PHE A 128 -5.16 -2.77 -1.76
N TYR A 129 -5.88 -2.84 -2.87
CA TYR A 129 -7.16 -3.52 -2.97
C TYR A 129 -7.37 -4.06 -4.38
N MET A 130 -8.21 -5.09 -4.51
CA MET A 130 -8.60 -5.60 -5.81
C MET A 130 -9.58 -4.64 -6.46
N LYS A 131 -9.36 -4.32 -7.73
CA LYS A 131 -10.28 -3.51 -8.52
C LYS A 131 -11.51 -4.36 -8.89
N ARG A 132 -12.69 -3.86 -8.57
CA ARG A 132 -13.97 -4.55 -8.85
C ARG A 132 -14.86 -3.65 -9.68
N HIS A 133 -15.66 -4.25 -10.54
CA HIS A 133 -16.56 -3.51 -11.43
C HIS A 133 -17.84 -3.04 -10.73
N ASP A 134 -18.19 -3.70 -9.63
CA ASP A 134 -19.43 -3.50 -8.86
C ASP A 134 -19.24 -2.68 -7.58
N SER A 135 -18.02 -2.19 -7.30
CA SER A 135 -17.71 -1.37 -6.13
C SER A 135 -17.09 -0.04 -6.51
N ILE A 136 -17.34 0.99 -5.71
CA ILE A 136 -16.63 2.27 -5.81
C ILE A 136 -15.14 2.02 -5.46
N PRO A 137 -14.18 2.50 -6.26
CA PRO A 137 -12.77 2.45 -5.90
C PRO A 137 -12.49 3.15 -4.57
N TRP A 138 -11.58 2.61 -3.76
CA TRP A 138 -11.22 3.24 -2.49
C TRP A 138 -10.61 4.64 -2.66
N ILE A 139 -9.86 4.87 -3.74
CA ILE A 139 -9.30 6.19 -4.10
C ILE A 139 -9.83 6.68 -5.44
N ASP A 140 -10.21 7.96 -5.50
CA ASP A 140 -10.57 8.63 -6.75
C ASP A 140 -9.31 9.14 -7.46
N ILE A 141 -8.94 8.44 -8.53
CA ILE A 141 -7.76 8.74 -9.33
C ILE A 141 -7.87 10.06 -10.12
N HIS A 142 -9.07 10.62 -10.27
CA HIS A 142 -9.30 11.89 -10.96
C HIS A 142 -9.16 13.11 -10.04
N SER A 143 -9.19 12.89 -8.72
CA SER A 143 -9.11 13.94 -7.69
C SER A 143 -7.87 13.80 -6.79
N LEU A 144 -6.79 13.15 -7.26
CA LEU A 144 -5.57 12.95 -6.46
C LEU A 144 -4.91 14.25 -5.99
N GLU A 145 -5.11 15.37 -6.69
CA GLU A 145 -4.57 16.68 -6.31
C GLU A 145 -5.34 17.34 -5.15
N GLU A 146 -6.50 16.79 -4.75
CA GLU A 146 -7.24 17.27 -3.57
C GLU A 146 -6.62 16.79 -2.25
N TYR A 147 -5.77 15.76 -2.31
CA TYR A 147 -5.02 15.24 -1.16
C TYR A 147 -3.85 16.16 -0.82
N GLN A 148 -3.70 16.49 0.47
CA GLN A 148 -2.57 17.28 0.96
C GLN A 148 -1.26 16.47 0.97
N GLU A 149 -1.36 15.19 1.28
CA GLU A 149 -0.26 14.24 1.25
C GLU A 149 0.17 13.89 -0.19
N GLY A 150 1.40 13.45 -0.34
CA GLY A 150 1.88 12.84 -1.57
C GLY A 150 1.19 11.50 -1.81
N ILE A 151 0.52 11.34 -2.95
CA ILE A 151 -0.11 10.09 -3.36
C ILE A 151 0.57 9.53 -4.62
N MET A 152 0.90 8.24 -4.61
CA MET A 152 1.21 7.44 -5.78
C MET A 152 0.24 6.26 -5.91
N VAL A 153 -0.39 6.14 -7.08
CA VAL A 153 -1.27 5.02 -7.43
C VAL A 153 -0.64 4.15 -8.53
N VAL A 154 -0.62 2.84 -8.33
CA VAL A 154 -0.13 1.84 -9.30
C VAL A 154 -1.24 0.84 -9.57
N ASN A 155 -1.63 0.72 -10.84
CA ASN A 155 -2.60 -0.29 -11.29
C ASN A 155 -1.84 -1.49 -11.87
N ILE A 156 -2.32 -2.70 -11.60
CA ILE A 156 -1.80 -3.95 -12.17
C ILE A 156 -2.87 -4.86 -12.74
#